data_AF-A0A1T2L5X2-F1
#
_entry.id   AF-A0A1T2L5X2-F1
#
_cell.length_a   1.000
_cell.length_b   1.000
_cell.length_c   1.000
_cell.angle_alpha   90.00
_cell.angle_beta   90.00
_cell.angle_gamma   90.00
#
_symmetry.space_group_name_H-M   'P 1'
#
loop_
_entity.id
_entity.type
_entity.pdbx_description
1 polymer ?
#
loop_
_entity_poly.entity_id
_entity_poly.type
_entity_poly.pdbx_seq_one_letter_code
_entity_poly.pdbx_strand_id
1 'polypeptide(L)'
;MGCEVSASCGTEIETGNTLPILHEIQHALQRLIKEGETTTIDLRAIPLAPGEEQRLETLLGQGEVKAQVDALGETTIQECGVAGVWLITHFNSEEEILGKFIEVTSMPSILESQHEDIREGVEQLSRLLNQAQ
;
A
#
# COMPACT_ATOMS: atom_id res chain seq x y z
N MET A 1 -53.49 -0.55 11.71
CA MET A 1 -52.73 0.03 12.83
C MET A 1 -51.53 -0.87 13.05
N GLY A 2 -50.28 -0.54 12.76
CA GLY A 2 -49.64 0.50 11.97
C GLY A 2 -48.28 -0.10 11.61
N CYS A 3 -47.87 -0.01 10.33
CA CYS A 3 -46.52 -0.36 9.92
C CYS A 3 -45.58 0.77 10.37
N GLU A 4 -44.53 0.43 11.11
CA GLU A 4 -43.36 1.29 11.26
C GLU A 4 -42.18 0.59 10.59
N VAL A 5 -42.02 0.88 9.29
CA VAL A 5 -40.75 0.65 8.60
C VAL A 5 -39.91 1.89 8.88
N SER A 6 -39.06 1.79 9.89
CA SER A 6 -38.08 2.82 10.22
C SER A 6 -37.10 2.99 9.06
N ALA A 7 -37.21 4.12 8.39
CA ALA A 7 -36.29 4.60 7.38
C ALA A 7 -34.89 4.81 7.98
N SER A 8 -33.90 4.05 7.48
CA SER A 8 -32.50 4.45 7.57
C SER A 8 -32.19 5.27 6.32
N CYS A 9 -32.20 6.59 6.48
CA CYS A 9 -31.81 7.55 5.46
C CYS A 9 -30.34 7.92 5.70
N GLY A 10 -29.48 7.41 4.83
CA GLY A 10 -28.08 7.76 4.70
C GLY A 10 -27.62 7.23 3.35
N THR A 11 -28.01 7.90 2.27
CA THR A 11 -27.44 7.63 0.94
C THR A 11 -26.00 8.10 0.97
N GLU A 12 -25.11 7.21 1.41
CA GLU A 12 -23.69 7.28 1.10
C GLU A 12 -23.58 7.32 -0.42
N ILE A 13 -23.04 8.41 -0.96
CA ILE A 13 -22.76 8.51 -2.39
C ILE A 13 -21.59 7.58 -2.65
N GLU A 14 -21.82 6.29 -2.85
CA GLU A 14 -20.80 5.35 -3.31
C GLU A 14 -20.44 5.74 -4.76
N THR A 15 -19.16 6.05 -5.03
CA THR A 15 -18.73 6.23 -6.43
C THR A 15 -18.75 4.91 -7.20
N GLY A 16 -18.82 3.78 -6.48
CA GLY A 16 -18.87 2.44 -7.06
C GLY A 16 -17.50 1.97 -7.55
N ASN A 17 -16.43 2.68 -7.20
CA ASN A 17 -15.07 2.42 -7.69
C ASN A 17 -14.34 1.32 -6.92
N THR A 18 -14.86 0.86 -5.77
CA THR A 18 -14.26 -0.25 -5.02
C THR A 18 -14.19 -1.54 -5.84
N LEU A 19 -15.26 -1.93 -6.53
CA LEU A 19 -15.30 -3.17 -7.31
C LEU A 19 -14.36 -3.15 -8.54
N PRO A 20 -14.33 -2.07 -9.35
CA PRO A 20 -13.32 -1.90 -10.39
C PRO A 20 -11.88 -2.03 -9.91
N ILE A 21 -11.55 -1.44 -8.75
CA ILE A 21 -10.19 -1.54 -8.18
C ILE A 21 -9.86 -2.99 -7.82
N LEU A 22 -10.79 -3.73 -7.20
CA LEU A 22 -10.58 -5.15 -6.89
C LEU A 22 -10.38 -6.00 -8.15
N HIS A 23 -11.10 -5.71 -9.24
CA HIS A 23 -10.87 -6.37 -10.53
C HIS A 23 -9.50 -6.02 -11.12
N GLU A 24 -9.06 -4.76 -11.03
CA GLU A 24 -7.73 -4.37 -11.50
C GLU A 24 -6.63 -5.07 -10.69
N ILE A 25 -6.77 -5.17 -9.36
CA ILE A 25 -5.85 -5.92 -8.50
C ILE A 25 -5.81 -7.39 -8.91
N GLN A 26 -6.97 -8.02 -9.17
CA GLN A 26 -7.02 -9.41 -9.65
C GLN A 26 -6.28 -9.58 -10.97
N HIS A 27 -6.49 -8.68 -11.94
CA HIS A 27 -5.79 -8.72 -13.23
C HIS A 27 -4.29 -8.49 -13.07
N ALA A 28 -3.88 -7.56 -12.22
CA ALA A 28 -2.49 -7.31 -11.89
C ALA A 28 -1.82 -8.55 -11.27
N LEU A 29 -2.49 -9.25 -10.35
CA LEU A 29 -1.96 -10.49 -9.77
C LEU A 29 -1.77 -11.59 -10.83
N GLN A 30 -2.69 -11.68 -11.80
CA GLN A 30 -2.55 -12.61 -12.93
C GLN A 30 -1.34 -12.26 -13.81
N ARG A 31 -1.12 -10.97 -14.09
CA ARG A 31 0.06 -10.50 -14.83
C ARG A 31 1.35 -10.74 -14.06
N LEU A 32 1.36 -10.49 -12.74
CA LEU A 32 2.52 -10.72 -11.88
C LEU A 32 2.96 -12.19 -11.93
N ILE A 33 2.04 -13.14 -11.79
CA ILE A 33 2.40 -14.57 -11.79
C ILE A 33 2.80 -15.06 -13.18
N LYS A 34 2.17 -14.54 -14.25
CA LYS A 34 2.41 -15.02 -15.62
C LYS A 34 3.65 -14.41 -16.26
N GLU A 35 3.91 -13.14 -15.98
CA GLU A 35 4.85 -12.28 -16.73
C GLU A 35 5.90 -11.63 -15.82
N GLY A 36 5.72 -11.69 -14.50
CA GLY A 36 6.59 -10.99 -13.54
C GLY A 36 6.37 -9.48 -13.52
N GLU A 37 5.30 -8.99 -14.17
CA GLU A 37 4.99 -7.58 -14.27
C GLU A 37 4.35 -7.08 -12.97
N THR A 38 4.98 -6.07 -12.36
CA THR A 38 4.43 -5.38 -11.20
C THR A 38 3.46 -4.30 -11.65
N THR A 39 2.48 -3.95 -10.80
CA THR A 39 1.50 -2.90 -11.11
C THR A 39 1.31 -2.00 -9.90
N THR A 40 1.24 -0.69 -10.12
CA THR A 40 0.94 0.30 -9.09
C THR A 40 -0.37 1.01 -9.44
N ILE A 41 -1.28 1.10 -8.47
CA ILE A 41 -2.57 1.76 -8.58
C ILE A 41 -2.58 2.95 -7.62
N ASP A 42 -2.69 4.17 -8.15
CA ASP A 42 -2.82 5.38 -7.34
C ASP A 42 -4.27 5.57 -6.88
N LEU A 43 -4.51 5.41 -5.58
CA LEU A 43 -5.85 5.55 -5.00
C LEU A 43 -6.31 7.01 -4.97
N ARG A 44 -5.39 7.98 -4.91
CA ARG A 44 -5.72 9.41 -4.90
C ARG A 44 -6.06 9.94 -6.29
N ALA A 45 -5.57 9.28 -7.34
CA ALA A 45 -5.95 9.59 -8.71
C ALA A 45 -7.37 9.11 -9.07
N ILE A 46 -7.96 8.24 -8.26
CA ILE A 46 -9.32 7.71 -8.45
C ILE A 46 -10.28 8.50 -7.56
N PRO A 47 -11.40 9.02 -8.09
CA PRO A 47 -12.41 9.67 -7.25
C PRO A 47 -13.09 8.61 -6.38
N LEU A 48 -12.70 8.53 -5.10
CA LEU A 48 -13.32 7.68 -4.10
C LEU A 48 -14.22 8.53 -3.19
N ALA A 49 -15.40 8.03 -2.86
CA ALA A 49 -16.26 8.64 -1.87
C ALA A 49 -15.64 8.49 -0.47
N PRO A 50 -16.01 9.40 0.46
CA PRO A 50 -15.67 9.22 1.87
C PRO A 50 -16.13 7.84 2.36
N GLY A 51 -15.18 7.03 2.85
CA GLY A 51 -15.43 5.67 3.36
C GLY A 51 -15.20 4.53 2.37
N GLU A 52 -15.15 4.78 1.05
CA GLU A 52 -14.84 3.73 0.07
C GLU A 52 -13.39 3.25 0.17
N GLU A 53 -12.46 4.16 0.48
CA GLU A 53 -11.06 3.81 0.75
C GLU A 53 -10.95 2.90 1.97
N GLN A 54 -11.60 3.27 3.08
CA GLN A 54 -11.62 2.48 4.31
C GLN A 54 -12.25 1.09 4.08
N ARG A 55 -13.31 1.04 3.27
CA ARG A 55 -13.96 -0.22 2.88
C ARG A 55 -13.03 -1.07 2.04
N LEU A 56 -12.32 -0.50 1.07
CA LEU A 56 -11.34 -1.21 0.25
C LEU A 56 -10.24 -1.82 1.12
N GLU A 57 -9.68 -1.05 2.05
CA GLU A 57 -8.69 -1.56 3.01
C GLU A 57 -9.25 -2.68 3.89
N THR A 58 -10.48 -2.53 4.36
CA THR A 58 -11.13 -3.55 5.18
C THR A 58 -11.34 -4.85 4.40
N LEU A 59 -11.70 -4.74 3.11
CA LEU A 59 -11.89 -5.89 2.23
C LEU A 59 -10.58 -6.59 1.89
N LEU A 60 -9.51 -5.82 1.61
CA LEU A 60 -8.19 -6.36 1.35
C LEU A 60 -7.55 -6.95 2.62
N GLY A 61 -7.93 -6.45 3.80
CA GLY A 61 -7.45 -6.90 5.09
C GLY A 61 -5.99 -6.52 5.34
N GLN A 62 -5.45 -7.01 6.45
CA GLN A 62 -4.06 -6.83 6.85
C GLN A 62 -3.32 -8.16 6.70
N GLY A 63 -2.15 -8.10 6.08
CA GLY A 63 -1.24 -9.22 5.92
C GLY A 63 -0.25 -9.31 7.08
N GLU A 64 0.83 -10.03 6.85
CA GLU A 64 1.81 -10.36 7.90
C GLU A 64 2.95 -9.32 7.98
N VAL A 65 3.24 -8.65 6.86
CA VAL A 65 4.39 -7.77 6.74
C VAL A 65 3.98 -6.30 6.83
N LYS A 66 4.67 -5.57 7.70
CA LYS A 66 4.60 -4.10 7.78
C LYS A 66 6.01 -3.54 7.89
N ALA A 67 6.29 -2.50 7.12
CA ALA A 67 7.53 -1.76 7.14
C ALA A 67 7.26 -0.26 7.19
N GLN A 68 8.22 0.46 7.77
CA GLN A 68 8.24 1.92 7.82
C GLN A 68 9.59 2.37 7.26
N VAL A 69 9.55 3.34 6.37
CA VAL A 69 10.73 3.91 5.72
C VAL A 69 10.73 5.40 5.98
N ASP A 70 11.76 5.87 6.68
CA ASP A 70 11.95 7.29 6.98
C ASP A 70 12.98 7.87 6.00
N ALA A 71 12.51 8.26 4.81
CA ALA A 71 13.34 8.82 3.76
C ALA A 71 12.65 10.05 3.15
N LEU A 72 13.08 11.25 3.55
CA LEU A 72 12.50 12.54 3.12
C LEU A 72 10.99 12.69 3.46
N GLY A 73 10.53 11.94 4.46
CA GLY A 73 9.13 11.79 4.86
C GLY A 73 8.88 10.35 5.29
N GLU A 74 7.89 10.12 6.15
CA GLU A 74 7.53 8.76 6.56
C GLU A 74 6.78 8.06 5.43
N THR A 75 7.15 6.83 5.11
CA THR A 75 6.38 5.96 4.23
C THR A 75 6.05 4.68 4.97
N THR A 76 4.77 4.34 5.02
CA THR A 76 4.30 3.06 5.55
C THR A 76 4.01 2.12 4.40
N ILE A 77 4.53 0.89 4.51
CA ILE A 77 4.31 -0.19 3.55
C ILE A 77 3.69 -1.35 4.32
N GLN A 78 2.56 -1.86 3.86
CA GLN A 78 1.85 -2.94 4.53
C GLN A 78 1.36 -3.96 3.51
N GLU A 79 1.64 -5.23 3.72
CA GLU A 79 1.01 -6.30 2.95
C GLU A 79 -0.47 -6.39 3.33
N CYS A 80 -1.34 -6.56 2.35
CA CYS A 80 -2.75 -6.84 2.58
C CYS A 80 -2.96 -8.33 2.92
N GLY A 81 -4.18 -8.71 3.31
CA GLY A 81 -4.55 -10.11 3.53
C GLY A 81 -4.53 -10.97 2.25
N VAL A 82 -4.30 -10.34 1.09
CA VAL A 82 -4.09 -10.98 -0.20
C VAL A 82 -2.60 -10.91 -0.54
N ALA A 83 -1.93 -12.06 -0.59
CA ALA A 83 -0.50 -12.13 -0.86
C ALA A 83 -0.12 -11.46 -2.19
N GLY A 84 0.98 -10.70 -2.15
CA GLY A 84 1.45 -9.92 -3.30
C GLY A 84 0.68 -8.63 -3.57
N VAL A 85 -0.23 -8.23 -2.68
CA VAL A 85 -0.90 -6.93 -2.69
C VAL A 85 -0.40 -6.11 -1.51
N TRP A 86 0.11 -4.91 -1.78
CA TRP A 86 0.74 -4.04 -0.80
C TRP A 86 0.07 -2.68 -0.82
N LEU A 87 -0.22 -2.14 0.37
CA LEU A 87 -0.66 -0.77 0.56
C LEU A 87 0.53 0.09 0.96
N ILE A 88 0.81 1.12 0.17
CA ILE A 88 1.89 2.08 0.40
C ILE A 88 1.26 3.44 0.65
N THR A 89 1.56 4.03 1.81
CA THR A 89 1.11 5.37 2.17
C THR A 89 2.31 6.25 2.45
N HIS A 90 2.46 7.31 1.68
CA HIS A 90 3.49 8.33 1.85
C HIS A 90 2.95 9.49 2.67
N PHE A 91 3.72 9.95 3.63
CA PHE A 91 3.45 11.10 4.47
C PHE A 91 4.48 12.20 4.22
N ASN A 92 4.08 13.45 4.44
CA ASN A 92 5.03 14.57 4.52
C ASN A 92 5.62 14.68 5.94
N SER A 93 6.47 15.68 6.14
CA SER A 93 7.06 16.01 7.44
C SER A 93 6.06 16.50 8.49
N GLU A 94 4.81 16.79 8.09
CA GLU A 94 3.71 17.25 8.96
C GLU A 94 2.68 16.12 9.21
N GLU A 95 3.03 14.86 8.91
CA GLU A 95 2.17 13.67 9.07
C GLU A 95 0.90 13.67 8.19
N GLU A 96 0.85 14.51 7.17
CA GLU A 96 -0.23 14.51 6.19
C GLU A 96 0.05 13.50 5.08
N ILE A 97 -0.98 12.75 4.67
CA ILE A 97 -0.87 11.81 3.55
C ILE A 97 -0.59 12.61 2.28
N LEU A 98 0.55 12.35 1.64
CA LEU A 98 0.92 12.86 0.32
C LEU A 98 0.42 11.96 -0.79
N GLY A 99 0.45 10.64 -0.59
CA GLY A 99 0.08 9.67 -1.61
C GLY A 99 -0.31 8.34 -1.00
N LYS A 100 -1.20 7.62 -1.68
CA LYS A 100 -1.64 6.29 -1.26
C LYS A 100 -1.81 5.40 -2.48
N PHE A 101 -1.13 4.27 -2.45
CA PHE A 101 -0.93 3.41 -3.60
C PHE A 101 -1.16 1.96 -3.22
N ILE A 102 -1.73 1.19 -4.14
CA ILE A 102 -1.71 -0.26 -4.08
C ILE A 102 -0.67 -0.77 -5.06
N GLU A 103 0.34 -1.46 -4.56
CA GLU A 103 1.32 -2.15 -5.38
C GLU A 103 1.03 -3.65 -5.41
N VAL A 104 1.00 -4.21 -6.61
CA VAL A 104 0.89 -5.64 -6.84
C VAL A 104 2.26 -6.14 -7.27
N THR A 105 2.97 -6.76 -6.33
CA THR A 105 4.37 -7.18 -6.47
C THR A 105 4.72 -8.23 -5.40
N SER A 106 5.76 -9.03 -5.65
CA SER A 106 6.31 -9.92 -4.62
C SER A 106 6.99 -9.17 -3.48
N MET A 107 7.60 -8.03 -3.78
CA MET A 107 8.28 -7.16 -2.82
C MET A 107 8.25 -5.73 -3.36
N PRO A 108 7.78 -4.74 -2.58
CA PRO A 108 7.84 -3.33 -2.96
C PRO A 108 9.28 -2.87 -3.16
N SER A 109 9.56 -2.22 -4.28
CA SER A 109 10.93 -1.82 -4.65
C SER A 109 11.53 -0.80 -3.67
N ILE A 110 10.70 -0.05 -2.94
CA ILE A 110 11.16 0.87 -1.88
C ILE A 110 11.83 0.14 -0.71
N LEU A 111 11.56 -1.16 -0.53
CA LEU A 111 12.20 -1.98 0.50
C LEU A 111 13.53 -2.59 0.03
N GLU A 112 13.85 -2.50 -1.26
CA GLU A 112 15.10 -3.02 -1.80
C GLU A 112 16.25 -2.06 -1.51
N SER A 113 17.28 -2.55 -0.79
CA SER A 113 18.51 -1.80 -0.62
C SER A 113 19.23 -1.65 -1.96
N GLN A 114 19.62 -0.43 -2.31
CA GLN A 114 20.28 -0.17 -3.58
C GLN A 114 21.68 -0.77 -3.58
N HIS A 115 22.14 -1.19 -4.76
CA HIS A 115 23.46 -1.81 -4.91
C HIS A 115 24.62 -0.89 -4.47
N GLU A 116 24.43 0.43 -4.60
CA GLU A 116 25.39 1.43 -4.14
C GLU A 116 25.44 1.52 -2.61
N ASP A 117 24.30 1.61 -1.94
CA ASP A 117 24.21 1.61 -0.48
C ASP A 117 24.84 0.34 0.12
N ILE A 118 24.60 -0.82 -0.50
CA ILE A 118 25.21 -2.10 -0.08
C ILE A 118 26.74 -2.03 -0.22
N ARG A 119 27.26 -1.44 -1.31
CA ARG A 119 28.70 -1.28 -1.51
C ARG A 119 29.31 -0.38 -0.43
N GLU A 120 28.66 0.74 -0.10
CA GLU A 120 29.07 1.61 1.01
C GLU A 120 29.01 0.88 2.36
N GLY A 121 28.01 0.01 2.54
CA GLY A 121 27.88 -0.86 3.70
C GLY A 121 29.08 -1.77 3.92
N VAL A 122 29.70 -2.29 2.86
CA VAL A 122 30.95 -3.09 2.95
C VAL A 122 32.10 -2.26 3.51
N GLU A 123 32.26 -1.02 3.04
CA GLU A 123 33.29 -0.12 3.55
C GLU A 123 33.04 0.31 4.99
N GLN A 124 31.78 0.62 5.32
CA GLN A 124 31.38 0.97 6.67
C GLN A 124 31.66 -0.16 7.65
N LEU A 125 31.28 -1.40 7.31
CA LEU A 125 31.54 -2.56 8.17
C LEU A 125 33.04 -2.83 8.33
N SER A 126 33.82 -2.65 7.26
CA SER A 126 35.29 -2.77 7.32
C SER A 126 35.90 -1.75 8.30
N ARG A 127 35.40 -0.51 8.32
CA ARG A 127 35.81 0.51 9.29
C ARG A 127 35.45 0.11 10.73
N LEU A 128 34.24 -0.43 10.95
CA LEU A 128 33.81 -0.90 12.27
C LEU A 128 34.67 -2.05 12.79
N LEU A 129 35.03 -3.01 11.93
CA LEU A 129 35.91 -4.12 12.30
C LEU A 129 37.29 -3.64 12.76
N ASN A 130 37.88 -2.66 12.07
CA ASN A 130 39.17 -2.09 12.46
C ASN A 130 39.12 -1.29 13.78
N GLN A 131 37.97 -0.71 14.12
CA GLN A 131 37.77 0.02 15.38
C GLN A 131 37.54 -0.91 16.58
N ALA A 132 37.07 -2.13 16.32
CA ALA A 132 36.78 -3.13 17.36
C ALA A 132 38.00 -3.99 17.74
N GLN A 133 39.15 -3.78 17.09
CA GLN A 133 40.44 -4.46 17.33
C GLN A 133 41.37 -3.56 18.15
#